data_AF-A0A834W0N5-F1
#
_entry.id   AF-A0A834W0N5-F1
#
_cell.length_a   1.000
_cell.length_b   1.000
_cell.length_c   1.000
_cell.angle_alpha   90.00
_cell.angle_beta   90.00
_cell.angle_gamma   90.00
#
_symmetry.space_group_name_H-M   'P 1'
#
loop_
_entity.id
_entity.type
_entity.pdbx_description
1 polymer ?
#
loop_
_entity_poly.entity_id
_entity_poly.type
_entity_poly.pdbx_seq_one_letter_code
_entity_poly.pdbx_strand_id
1 'polypeptide(L)'
;MSLPYLRNSRVSLVFIICWIFFTNFPGFTFSAVVTLSSIEIFKTHEWLKVTPTLYFLCKAENKTVLPDVKKAHLLYTFKGEESWQPLTNFSSKKCKRCGIYEENSIIADDVYEEWEFCPSDFTTPQGIYVRFKEKKFNATFLCPECLSLFNVSSSASHEHDSGIGRQVAVVVLLSSLTSTILIIGMVGAYKYWQMKKRLRDQSRFVRLSEDGDDGEVELGLGTIL
;
A
#
# COMPACT_ATOMS: atom_id res chain seq x y z
N MET A 1 35.65 -45.81 -0.61
CA MET A 1 35.06 -44.78 0.28
C MET A 1 35.01 -43.48 -0.49
N SER A 2 33.90 -43.25 -1.19
CA SER A 2 33.72 -42.12 -2.11
C SER A 2 33.27 -40.88 -1.33
N LEU A 3 34.06 -39.81 -1.41
CA LEU A 3 33.65 -38.50 -0.88
C LEU A 3 32.38 -38.04 -1.63
N PRO A 4 31.31 -37.62 -0.92
CA PRO A 4 30.18 -37.00 -1.57
C PRO A 4 30.60 -35.60 -2.03
N TYR A 5 30.59 -35.43 -3.34
CA TYR A 5 30.65 -34.17 -4.07
C TYR A 5 29.64 -33.18 -3.46
N LEU A 6 30.14 -32.09 -2.85
CA LEU A 6 29.31 -31.01 -2.31
C LEU A 6 28.55 -30.34 -3.46
N ARG A 7 27.32 -30.82 -3.67
CA ARG A 7 26.37 -30.32 -4.66
C ARG A 7 25.90 -28.92 -4.26
N ASN A 8 26.55 -27.92 -4.84
CA ASN A 8 26.07 -26.56 -5.14
C ASN A 8 24.99 -25.96 -4.19
N SER A 9 25.38 -25.71 -2.93
CA SER A 9 24.53 -25.12 -1.87
C SER A 9 24.03 -23.69 -2.18
N ARG A 10 24.68 -22.96 -3.11
CA ARG A 10 24.39 -21.54 -3.36
C ARG A 10 23.06 -21.29 -4.08
N VAL A 11 22.62 -22.21 -4.93
CA VAL A 11 21.33 -22.08 -5.65
C VAL A 11 20.17 -22.22 -4.67
N SER A 12 20.28 -23.12 -3.69
CA SER A 12 19.27 -23.33 -2.65
C SER A 12 19.10 -22.10 -1.74
N LEU A 13 20.19 -21.42 -1.37
CA LEU A 13 20.11 -20.23 -0.50
C LEU A 13 19.37 -19.06 -1.17
N VAL A 14 19.59 -18.81 -2.46
CA VAL A 14 18.91 -17.73 -3.20
C VAL A 14 17.41 -18.00 -3.33
N PHE A 15 17.02 -19.25 -3.61
CA PHE A 15 15.60 -19.63 -3.64
C PHE A 15 14.94 -19.47 -2.26
N ILE A 16 15.64 -19.82 -1.18
CA ILE A 16 15.15 -19.63 0.19
C ILE A 16 15.00 -18.13 0.52
N ILE A 17 15.98 -17.30 0.17
CA ILE A 17 15.92 -15.85 0.38
C ILE A 17 14.77 -15.23 -0.41
N CYS A 18 14.57 -15.62 -1.68
CA CYS A 18 13.45 -15.16 -2.49
C CYS A 18 12.09 -15.60 -1.90
N TRP A 19 11.97 -16.85 -1.46
CA TRP A 19 10.74 -17.34 -0.81
C TRP A 19 10.40 -16.56 0.45
N ILE A 20 11.40 -16.29 1.30
CA ILE A 20 11.22 -15.43 2.49
C ILE A 20 10.79 -14.03 2.06
N PHE A 21 11.37 -13.45 1.00
CA PHE A 21 10.99 -12.13 0.51
C PHE A 21 9.54 -12.07 0.00
N PHE A 22 9.08 -13.10 -0.70
CA PHE A 22 7.69 -13.17 -1.20
C PHE A 22 6.66 -13.49 -0.11
N THR A 23 7.02 -14.24 0.94
CA THR A 23 6.11 -14.53 2.06
C THR A 23 6.02 -13.39 3.08
N ASN A 24 6.97 -12.45 3.06
CA ASN A 24 7.00 -11.27 3.94
C ASN A 24 6.35 -10.03 3.32
N PHE A 25 5.66 -10.13 2.18
CA PHE A 25 4.70 -9.09 1.80
C PHE A 25 3.44 -9.30 2.63
N PRO A 26 3.18 -8.50 3.69
CA PRO A 26 1.85 -8.48 4.28
C PRO A 26 0.91 -8.12 3.13
N GLY A 27 -0.10 -8.96 2.89
CA GLY A 27 -1.12 -8.64 1.91
C GLY A 27 -1.61 -7.22 2.20
N PHE A 28 -1.50 -6.33 1.21
CA PHE A 28 -1.93 -4.93 1.34
C PHE A 28 -3.42 -4.93 1.73
N THR A 29 -3.71 -4.78 3.02
CA THR A 29 -5.08 -4.55 3.49
C THR A 29 -5.44 -3.12 3.14
N PHE A 30 -6.00 -2.93 1.95
CA PHE A 30 -6.48 -1.63 1.51
C PHE A 30 -7.68 -1.24 2.37
N SER A 31 -7.60 -0.12 3.09
CA SER A 31 -8.68 0.40 3.93
C SER A 31 -8.94 1.85 3.55
N ALA A 32 -10.00 2.10 2.79
CA ALA A 32 -10.37 3.43 2.33
C ALA A 32 -11.18 4.17 3.41
N VAL A 33 -10.61 5.24 3.98
CA VAL A 33 -11.23 6.00 5.07
C VAL A 33 -12.22 7.02 4.53
N VAL A 34 -13.39 7.13 5.19
CA VAL A 34 -14.44 8.09 4.84
C VAL A 34 -14.55 9.18 5.90
N THR A 35 -14.49 10.43 5.46
CA THR A 35 -14.68 11.62 6.29
C THR A 35 -15.93 12.40 5.86
N LEU A 36 -16.49 13.17 6.78
CA LEU A 36 -17.55 14.13 6.50
C LEU A 36 -16.92 15.46 6.12
N SER A 37 -17.30 16.04 4.99
CA SER A 37 -16.79 17.34 4.52
C SER A 37 -17.77 18.47 4.74
N SER A 38 -19.07 18.21 4.51
CA SER A 38 -20.09 19.20 4.82
C SER A 38 -21.41 18.53 5.14
N ILE A 39 -22.24 19.21 5.93
CA ILE A 39 -23.62 18.80 6.16
C ILE A 39 -24.50 20.02 6.40
N GLU A 40 -25.68 19.99 5.82
CA GLU A 40 -26.77 20.90 6.10
C GLU A 40 -28.02 20.08 6.39
N ILE A 41 -28.76 20.46 7.43
CA ILE A 41 -29.99 19.76 7.83
C ILE A 41 -31.17 20.71 7.61
N PHE A 42 -32.24 20.22 7.00
CA PHE A 42 -33.39 21.05 6.64
C PHE A 42 -34.57 20.90 7.59
N LYS A 43 -34.59 19.85 8.41
CA LYS A 43 -35.68 19.58 9.34
C LYS A 43 -35.10 18.92 10.58
N THR A 44 -35.40 19.45 11.76
CA THR A 44 -35.18 18.74 13.03
C THR A 44 -36.47 18.04 13.42
N HIS A 45 -36.37 16.88 14.06
CA HIS A 45 -37.53 16.13 14.54
C HIS A 45 -37.94 16.51 15.98
N GLU A 46 -37.58 17.74 16.40
CA GLU A 46 -37.80 18.27 17.74
C GLU A 46 -39.27 18.31 18.17
N TRP A 47 -39.67 17.40 19.06
CA TRP A 47 -40.83 17.60 19.93
C TRP A 47 -40.43 17.97 21.37
N LEU A 48 -39.23 17.63 21.86
CA LEU A 48 -38.86 17.77 23.29
C LEU A 48 -37.44 18.29 23.60
N LYS A 49 -36.45 18.20 22.70
CA LYS A 49 -35.09 18.74 22.92
C LYS A 49 -34.96 20.13 22.30
N VAL A 50 -34.22 21.02 22.96
CA VAL A 50 -33.89 22.39 22.50
C VAL A 50 -32.75 22.40 21.47
N THR A 51 -31.98 21.32 21.41
CA THR A 51 -30.91 21.12 20.44
C THR A 51 -30.89 19.66 19.99
N PRO A 52 -30.91 19.39 18.67
CA PRO A 52 -30.82 18.05 18.13
C PRO A 52 -29.44 17.46 18.41
N THR A 53 -29.37 16.17 18.70
CA THR A 53 -28.10 15.44 18.79
C THR A 53 -28.03 14.46 17.63
N LEU A 54 -27.27 14.80 16.61
CA LEU A 54 -27.16 13.98 15.41
C LEU A 54 -26.00 13.01 15.51
N TYR A 55 -26.19 11.83 14.93
CA TYR A 55 -25.12 10.85 14.79
C TYR A 55 -25.19 10.12 13.44
N PHE A 56 -24.03 9.69 12.98
CA PHE A 56 -23.87 8.80 11.85
C PHE A 56 -23.59 7.40 12.37
N LEU A 57 -24.19 6.39 11.75
CA LEU A 57 -23.99 5.00 12.15
C LEU A 57 -24.07 4.07 10.93
N CYS A 58 -23.09 3.20 10.81
CA CYS A 58 -23.14 2.02 9.95
C CYS A 58 -23.46 0.77 10.77
N LYS A 59 -24.16 -0.20 10.16
CA LYS A 59 -24.53 -1.46 10.83
C LYS A 59 -23.27 -2.21 11.27
N ALA A 60 -23.26 -2.65 12.53
CA ALA A 60 -22.14 -3.34 13.20
C ALA A 60 -20.90 -2.47 13.48
N GLU A 61 -21.05 -1.13 13.42
CA GLU A 61 -20.03 -0.17 13.84
C GLU A 61 -20.52 0.66 15.03
N ASN A 62 -19.59 1.41 15.62
CA ASN A 62 -19.91 2.36 16.68
C ASN A 62 -20.61 3.59 16.09
N LYS A 63 -21.50 4.20 16.88
CA LYS A 63 -22.12 5.47 16.51
C LYS A 63 -21.09 6.59 16.58
N THR A 64 -21.14 7.50 15.61
CA THR A 64 -20.29 8.69 15.55
C THR A 64 -21.17 9.91 15.74
N VAL A 65 -21.06 10.57 16.89
CA VAL A 65 -21.86 11.77 17.19
C VAL A 65 -21.29 12.97 16.41
N LEU A 66 -22.17 13.83 15.89
CA LEU A 66 -21.84 15.07 15.19
C LEU A 66 -22.11 16.26 16.13
N PRO A 67 -21.20 16.56 17.09
CA PRO A 67 -21.47 17.52 18.16
C PRO A 67 -21.63 18.96 17.66
N ASP A 68 -21.09 19.27 16.48
CA ASP A 68 -21.04 20.62 15.93
C ASP A 68 -22.33 21.00 15.19
N VAL A 69 -23.13 20.01 14.78
CA VAL A 69 -24.34 20.20 13.97
C VAL A 69 -25.55 20.40 14.89
N LYS A 70 -25.94 21.66 15.11
CA LYS A 70 -26.93 22.01 16.16
C LYS A 70 -28.18 22.72 15.65
N LYS A 71 -28.18 23.22 14.42
CA LYS A 71 -29.25 24.07 13.87
C LYS A 71 -29.58 23.64 12.45
N ALA A 72 -30.87 23.62 12.13
CA ALA A 72 -31.35 23.48 10.76
C ALA A 72 -31.01 24.71 9.91
N HIS A 73 -30.95 24.52 8.59
CA HIS A 73 -30.67 25.52 7.55
C HIS A 73 -29.33 26.24 7.70
N LEU A 74 -28.36 25.59 8.36
CA LEU A 74 -26.98 26.05 8.41
C LEU A 74 -26.07 25.00 7.78
N LEU A 75 -25.23 25.44 6.85
CA LEU A 75 -24.19 24.62 6.26
C LEU A 75 -22.99 24.56 7.21
N TYR A 76 -22.66 23.37 7.69
CA TYR A 76 -21.45 23.09 8.45
C TYR A 76 -20.41 22.48 7.50
N THR A 77 -19.17 22.94 7.62
CA THR A 77 -18.04 22.44 6.83
C THR A 77 -16.91 21.98 7.75
N PHE A 78 -16.25 20.90 7.35
CA PHE A 78 -15.27 20.17 8.15
C PHE A 78 -14.02 19.90 7.31
N LYS A 79 -12.89 19.71 8.00
CA LYS A 79 -11.59 19.46 7.37
C LYS A 79 -11.11 18.01 7.51
N GLY A 80 -11.82 17.17 8.25
CA GLY A 80 -11.37 15.81 8.57
C GLY A 80 -10.40 15.76 9.75
N GLU A 81 -10.13 16.91 10.40
CA GLU A 81 -9.25 17.05 11.57
C GLU A 81 -10.04 16.97 12.89
N GLU A 82 -11.37 16.87 12.83
CA GLU A 82 -12.23 16.86 14.01
C GLU A 82 -12.06 15.54 14.77
N SER A 83 -12.08 15.61 16.11
CA SER A 83 -11.78 14.46 16.99
C SER A 83 -12.75 13.29 16.87
N TRP A 84 -13.93 13.51 16.29
CA TRP A 84 -14.97 12.51 16.06
C TRP A 84 -14.88 11.88 14.66
N GLN A 85 -13.97 12.33 13.79
CA GLN A 85 -13.67 11.68 12.51
C GLN A 85 -12.66 10.55 12.69
N PRO A 86 -12.61 9.55 11.78
CA PRO A 86 -13.44 9.38 10.58
C PRO A 86 -14.85 8.84 10.88
N LEU A 87 -15.74 8.92 9.89
CA LEU A 87 -17.09 8.37 10.03
C LEU A 87 -17.13 6.84 9.92
N THR A 88 -16.38 6.28 8.96
CA THR A 88 -16.29 4.84 8.69
C THR A 88 -15.10 4.55 7.76
N ASN A 89 -14.83 3.29 7.46
CA ASN A 89 -13.82 2.86 6.49
C ASN A 89 -14.28 1.67 5.63
N PHE A 90 -13.91 1.61 4.35
CA PHE A 90 -14.16 0.45 3.51
C PHE A 90 -12.91 -0.43 3.41
N SER A 91 -13.04 -1.69 3.81
CA SER A 91 -12.00 -2.71 3.61
C SER A 91 -12.19 -3.55 2.34
N SER A 92 -13.33 -3.37 1.65
CA SER A 92 -13.70 -4.11 0.44
C SER A 92 -14.76 -3.36 -0.35
N LYS A 93 -15.16 -3.91 -1.51
CA LYS A 93 -16.28 -3.39 -2.32
C LYS A 93 -17.65 -3.50 -1.65
N LYS A 94 -17.77 -4.24 -0.54
CA LYS A 94 -19.06 -4.45 0.11
C LYS A 94 -19.58 -3.12 0.63
N CYS A 95 -20.80 -2.77 0.21
CA CYS A 95 -21.52 -1.65 0.74
C CYS A 95 -21.88 -1.89 2.21
N LYS A 96 -21.98 -0.80 2.95
CA LYS A 96 -22.47 -0.82 4.33
C LYS A 96 -23.86 -0.19 4.36
N ARG A 97 -24.74 -0.71 5.21
CA ARG A 97 -25.99 -0.02 5.51
C ARG A 97 -25.71 1.02 6.58
N CYS A 98 -25.80 2.29 6.22
CA CYS A 98 -25.50 3.41 7.09
C CYS A 98 -26.65 4.41 7.10
N GLY A 99 -26.66 5.30 8.10
CA GLY A 99 -27.68 6.32 8.20
C GLY A 99 -27.27 7.51 9.05
N ILE A 100 -28.09 8.56 8.94
CA ILE A 100 -28.06 9.72 9.83
C ILE A 100 -29.31 9.67 10.70
N TYR A 101 -29.11 9.90 11.99
CA TYR A 101 -30.13 9.75 13.02
C TYR A 101 -30.09 10.94 13.96
N GLU A 102 -31.20 11.20 14.63
CA GLU A 102 -31.30 12.17 15.72
C GLU A 102 -31.70 11.45 16.99
N GLU A 103 -30.84 11.58 18.00
CA GLU A 103 -30.98 10.89 19.28
C GLU A 103 -32.12 11.52 20.09
N ASN A 104 -33.07 10.69 20.49
CA ASN A 104 -34.20 11.05 21.33
C ASN A 104 -34.01 10.49 22.74
N SER A 105 -34.30 11.30 23.76
CA SER A 105 -34.13 10.87 25.16
C SER A 105 -35.30 10.05 25.70
N ILE A 106 -36.47 10.11 25.06
CA ILE A 106 -37.73 9.60 25.63
C ILE A 106 -38.43 8.61 24.68
N ILE A 107 -38.23 8.78 23.37
CA ILE A 107 -38.81 7.95 22.31
C ILE A 107 -37.69 7.33 21.48
N ALA A 108 -38.05 6.45 20.55
CA ALA A 108 -37.11 5.94 19.57
C ALA A 108 -36.45 7.09 18.78
N ASP A 109 -35.18 6.90 18.44
CA ASP A 109 -34.41 7.86 17.66
C ASP A 109 -35.03 8.10 16.28
N ASP A 110 -35.04 9.35 15.85
CA ASP A 110 -35.57 9.72 14.55
C ASP A 110 -34.57 9.39 13.44
N VAL A 111 -35.08 8.77 12.38
CA VAL A 111 -34.27 8.37 11.23
C VAL A 111 -34.40 9.43 10.13
N TYR A 112 -33.30 10.12 9.83
CA TYR A 112 -33.26 11.02 8.66
C TYR A 112 -33.27 10.17 7.40
N GLU A 113 -32.28 9.30 7.27
CA GLU A 113 -32.24 8.32 6.19
C GLU A 113 -31.30 7.19 6.56
N GLU A 114 -31.69 5.97 6.18
CA GLU A 114 -30.79 4.84 6.04
C GLU A 114 -30.65 4.49 4.56
N TRP A 115 -29.43 4.24 4.11
CA TRP A 115 -29.15 3.85 2.73
C TRP A 115 -27.97 2.89 2.65
N GLU A 116 -27.77 2.33 1.44
CA GLU A 116 -26.57 1.56 1.13
C GLU A 116 -25.46 2.51 0.72
N PHE A 117 -24.43 2.57 1.57
CA PHE A 117 -23.27 3.42 1.39
C PHE A 117 -22.13 2.58 0.84
N CYS A 118 -21.75 2.86 -0.41
CA CYS A 118 -20.84 2.03 -1.19
C CYS A 118 -19.55 2.79 -1.57
N PRO A 119 -18.41 2.10 -1.71
CA PRO A 119 -17.21 2.71 -2.28
C PRO A 119 -17.42 3.24 -3.70
N SER A 120 -18.33 2.63 -4.46
CA SER A 120 -18.67 3.03 -5.84
C SER A 120 -19.40 4.37 -5.93
N ASP A 121 -19.94 4.87 -4.83
CA ASP A 121 -20.69 6.14 -4.81
C ASP A 121 -19.75 7.36 -4.97
N PHE A 122 -18.47 7.17 -4.64
CA PHE A 122 -17.41 8.18 -4.75
C PHE A 122 -16.85 8.21 -6.16
N THR A 123 -17.58 8.84 -7.08
CA THR A 123 -17.26 8.81 -8.53
C THR A 123 -16.32 9.93 -8.98
N THR A 124 -16.20 11.00 -8.20
CA THR A 124 -15.35 12.15 -8.57
C THR A 124 -13.88 11.88 -8.28
N PRO A 125 -12.91 12.40 -9.07
CA PRO A 125 -11.48 12.13 -8.86
C PRO A 125 -10.93 12.45 -7.47
N GLN A 126 -11.59 13.36 -6.75
CA GLN A 126 -11.21 13.74 -5.38
C GLN A 126 -11.88 12.84 -4.31
N GLY A 127 -12.62 11.81 -4.74
CA GLY A 127 -13.36 10.93 -3.85
C GLY A 127 -14.51 11.64 -3.16
N ILE A 128 -15.21 12.55 -3.83
CA ILE A 128 -16.38 13.25 -3.30
C ILE A 128 -17.65 12.47 -3.61
N TYR A 129 -18.49 12.28 -2.61
CA TYR A 129 -19.86 11.79 -2.73
C TYR A 129 -20.83 12.74 -2.04
N VAL A 130 -21.89 13.15 -2.75
CA VAL A 130 -22.95 14.01 -2.19
C VAL A 130 -24.21 13.19 -2.00
N ARG A 131 -24.69 13.09 -0.76
CA ARG A 131 -25.99 12.50 -0.41
C ARG A 131 -26.97 13.62 -0.12
N PHE A 132 -27.99 13.71 -0.97
CA PHE A 132 -29.11 14.62 -0.77
C PHE A 132 -30.38 13.85 -0.46
N LYS A 133 -31.09 14.25 0.59
CA LYS A 133 -32.42 13.79 0.91
C LYS A 133 -33.37 14.97 1.03
N GLU A 134 -34.35 15.01 0.14
CA GLU A 134 -35.32 16.10 0.06
C GLU A 134 -35.91 16.44 1.44
N LYS A 135 -35.86 17.72 1.82
CA LYS A 135 -36.39 18.27 3.07
C LYS A 135 -35.84 17.64 4.36
N LYS A 136 -34.75 16.87 4.27
CA LYS A 136 -34.10 16.26 5.44
C LYS A 136 -32.67 16.76 5.60
N PHE A 137 -31.79 16.49 4.63
CA PHE A 137 -30.40 16.94 4.71
C PHE A 137 -29.70 16.97 3.33
N ASN A 138 -28.56 17.65 3.29
CA ASN A 138 -27.58 17.59 2.22
C ASN A 138 -26.20 17.37 2.85
N ALA A 139 -25.53 16.27 2.54
CA ALA A 139 -24.25 15.90 3.13
C ALA A 139 -23.22 15.56 2.04
N THR A 140 -21.99 16.02 2.24
CA THR A 140 -20.85 15.72 1.38
C THR A 140 -19.85 14.87 2.15
N PHE A 141 -19.50 13.73 1.59
CA PHE A 141 -18.52 12.78 2.12
C PHE A 141 -17.27 12.77 1.24
N LEU A 142 -16.12 12.49 1.85
CA LEU A 142 -14.84 12.36 1.17
C LEU A 142 -14.22 10.99 1.42
N CYS A 143 -13.69 10.40 0.37
CA CYS A 143 -12.92 9.16 0.38
C CYS A 143 -12.00 9.10 -0.86
N PRO A 144 -10.82 9.74 -0.82
CA PRO A 144 -9.88 9.76 -1.94
C PRO A 144 -9.47 8.36 -2.43
N GLU A 145 -9.45 7.39 -1.51
CA GLU A 145 -9.02 6.01 -1.75
C GLU A 145 -10.15 5.10 -2.29
N CYS A 146 -11.42 5.52 -2.21
CA CYS A 146 -12.56 4.69 -2.62
C CYS A 146 -12.58 4.42 -4.12
N LEU A 147 -12.16 5.38 -4.95
CA LEU A 147 -12.01 5.21 -6.40
C LEU A 147 -11.00 4.11 -6.74
N SER A 148 -9.83 4.14 -6.10
CA SER A 148 -8.81 3.11 -6.29
C SER A 148 -9.29 1.74 -5.82
N LEU A 149 -9.98 1.67 -4.67
CA LEU A 149 -10.50 0.43 -4.12
C LEU A 149 -11.58 -0.19 -5.03
N PHE A 150 -12.47 0.64 -5.59
CA PHE A 150 -13.45 0.18 -6.57
C PHE A 150 -12.76 -0.32 -7.86
N ASN A 151 -11.83 0.45 -8.41
CA ASN A 151 -11.18 0.13 -9.68
C ASN A 151 -10.29 -1.12 -9.61
N VAL A 152 -9.46 -1.25 -8.56
CA VAL A 152 -8.58 -2.42 -8.37
C VAL A 152 -9.38 -3.71 -8.24
N SER A 153 -10.48 -3.68 -7.51
CA SER A 153 -11.32 -4.86 -7.40
C SER A 153 -12.25 -5.02 -8.62
N SER A 154 -12.48 -4.00 -9.47
CA SER A 154 -13.24 -4.12 -10.73
C SER A 154 -12.43 -4.79 -11.83
N SER A 155 -11.12 -4.57 -11.87
CA SER A 155 -10.21 -5.42 -12.64
C SER A 155 -10.21 -6.87 -12.12
N ALA A 156 -10.44 -7.10 -10.83
CA ALA A 156 -10.52 -8.44 -10.25
C ALA A 156 -11.90 -9.12 -10.42
N SER A 157 -12.99 -8.35 -10.55
CA SER A 157 -14.37 -8.89 -10.63
C SER A 157 -14.89 -9.07 -12.06
N HIS A 158 -14.10 -8.73 -13.08
CA HIS A 158 -14.42 -8.95 -14.49
C HIS A 158 -13.73 -10.21 -15.03
N GLU A 159 -13.73 -11.30 -14.26
CA GLU A 159 -13.43 -12.65 -14.76
C GLU A 159 -14.74 -13.39 -15.04
N HIS A 160 -15.37 -13.03 -16.14
CA HIS A 160 -16.18 -13.97 -16.91
C HIS A 160 -15.58 -14.05 -18.31
N ASP A 161 -14.87 -15.14 -18.52
CA ASP A 161 -14.51 -15.78 -19.79
C ASP A 161 -13.72 -14.97 -20.85
N SER A 162 -12.62 -15.57 -21.34
CA SER A 162 -11.83 -15.22 -22.54
C SER A 162 -10.70 -14.16 -22.53
N GLY A 163 -10.24 -13.62 -21.38
CA GLY A 163 -9.13 -12.63 -21.36
C GLY A 163 -7.94 -12.89 -20.42
N ILE A 164 -8.08 -13.86 -19.52
CA ILE A 164 -7.27 -14.03 -18.29
C ILE A 164 -5.83 -14.48 -18.57
N GLY A 165 -5.63 -15.25 -19.64
CA GLY A 165 -4.30 -15.74 -20.01
C GLY A 165 -3.31 -14.60 -20.24
N ARG A 166 -3.76 -13.45 -20.77
CA ARG A 166 -2.84 -12.38 -21.20
C ARG A 166 -2.26 -11.57 -20.03
N GLN A 167 -3.03 -11.27 -18.99
CA GLN A 167 -2.53 -10.45 -17.88
C GLN A 167 -1.72 -11.26 -16.87
N VAL A 168 -2.13 -12.50 -16.57
CA VAL A 168 -1.32 -13.44 -15.79
C VAL A 168 -0.01 -13.72 -16.53
N ALA A 169 -0.06 -13.94 -17.85
CA ALA A 169 1.15 -14.07 -18.64
C ALA A 169 2.02 -12.81 -18.57
N VAL A 170 1.47 -11.61 -18.66
CA VAL A 170 2.26 -10.37 -18.58
C VAL A 170 2.93 -10.20 -17.21
N VAL A 171 2.23 -10.47 -16.11
CA VAL A 171 2.81 -10.37 -14.75
C VAL A 171 3.87 -11.45 -14.53
N VAL A 172 3.64 -12.67 -15.00
CA VAL A 172 4.62 -13.77 -14.96
C VAL A 172 5.82 -13.46 -15.86
N LEU A 173 5.60 -12.86 -17.03
CA LEU A 173 6.67 -12.45 -17.95
C LEU A 173 7.50 -11.29 -17.37
N LEU A 174 6.87 -10.30 -16.74
CA LEU A 174 7.58 -9.16 -16.17
C LEU A 174 8.37 -9.56 -14.91
N SER A 175 7.80 -10.42 -14.06
CA SER A 175 8.50 -10.98 -12.89
C SER A 175 9.65 -11.91 -13.29
N SER A 176 9.48 -12.72 -14.33
CA SER A 176 10.58 -13.55 -14.86
C SER A 176 11.66 -12.70 -15.54
N LEU A 177 11.31 -11.65 -16.29
CA LEU A 177 12.30 -10.74 -16.90
C LEU A 177 13.12 -10.01 -15.83
N THR A 178 12.47 -9.44 -14.83
CA THR A 178 13.17 -8.72 -13.76
C THR A 178 14.09 -9.64 -12.97
N SER A 179 13.65 -10.86 -12.67
CA SER A 179 14.49 -11.86 -12.00
C SER A 179 15.71 -12.26 -12.84
N THR A 180 15.54 -12.50 -14.14
CA THR A 180 16.67 -12.86 -15.03
C THR A 180 17.70 -11.73 -15.15
N ILE A 181 17.26 -10.47 -15.27
CA ILE A 181 18.14 -9.30 -15.30
C ILE A 181 18.95 -9.19 -14.00
N LEU A 182 18.31 -9.39 -12.84
CA LEU A 182 19.00 -9.35 -11.54
C LEU A 182 20.05 -10.46 -11.42
N ILE A 183 19.73 -11.67 -11.88
CA ILE A 183 20.68 -12.80 -11.87
C ILE A 183 21.87 -12.50 -12.79
N ILE A 184 21.63 -11.98 -14.00
CA ILE A 184 22.70 -11.59 -14.93
C ILE A 184 23.59 -10.50 -14.31
N GLY A 185 22.98 -9.48 -13.69
CA GLY A 185 23.70 -8.42 -12.99
C GLY A 185 24.60 -8.95 -11.88
N MET A 186 24.09 -9.86 -11.04
CA MET A 186 24.85 -10.48 -9.95
C MET A 186 25.99 -11.36 -10.46
N VAL A 187 25.75 -12.17 -11.50
CA VAL A 187 26.79 -13.02 -12.11
C VAL A 187 27.86 -12.15 -12.77
N GLY A 188 27.47 -11.09 -13.46
CA GLY A 188 28.37 -10.11 -14.07
C GLY A 188 29.25 -9.41 -13.03
N ALA A 189 28.64 -8.88 -11.97
CA ALA A 189 29.36 -8.27 -10.85
C ALA A 189 30.32 -9.26 -10.17
N TYR A 190 29.89 -10.51 -9.99
CA TYR A 190 30.72 -11.56 -9.41
C TYR A 190 31.92 -11.94 -10.31
N LYS A 191 31.70 -12.09 -11.62
CA LYS A 191 32.76 -12.37 -12.60
C LYS A 191 33.73 -11.20 -12.71
N TYR A 192 33.21 -9.97 -12.72
CA TYR A 192 34.02 -8.76 -12.69
C TYR A 192 34.87 -8.68 -11.43
N TRP A 193 34.27 -8.97 -10.27
CA TRP A 193 35.00 -9.01 -9.00
C TRP A 193 36.08 -10.10 -9.00
N GLN A 194 35.79 -11.30 -9.51
CA GLN A 194 36.79 -12.35 -9.66
C GLN A 194 37.93 -11.94 -10.60
N MET A 195 37.63 -11.31 -11.74
CA MET A 195 38.64 -10.82 -12.67
C MET A 195 39.51 -9.74 -12.02
N LYS A 196 38.91 -8.76 -11.34
CA LYS A 196 39.62 -7.74 -10.57
C LYS A 196 40.49 -8.31 -9.45
N LYS A 197 40.05 -9.42 -8.84
CA LYS A 197 40.84 -10.12 -7.82
C LYS A 197 42.09 -10.76 -8.43
N ARG A 198 41.97 -11.46 -9.57
CA ARG A 198 43.12 -12.05 -10.27
C ARG A 198 44.14 -11.00 -10.71
N LEU A 199 43.69 -9.84 -11.18
CA LEU A 199 44.57 -8.73 -11.55
C LEU A 199 45.37 -8.19 -10.35
N ARG A 200 44.76 -8.11 -9.17
CA ARG A 200 45.47 -7.74 -7.94
C ARG A 200 46.49 -8.78 -7.49
N ASP A 201 46.19 -10.06 -7.68
CA ASP A 201 47.10 -11.14 -7.29
C ASP A 201 48.31 -11.19 -8.24
N GLN A 202 48.13 -10.88 -9.52
CA GLN A 202 49.20 -10.82 -10.52
C GLN A 202 50.13 -9.62 -10.31
N SER A 203 49.60 -8.42 -10.01
CA SER A 203 50.46 -7.25 -9.74
C SER A 203 51.26 -7.38 -8.43
N ARG A 204 50.76 -8.19 -7.49
CA ARG A 204 51.46 -8.54 -6.26
C ARG A 204 52.62 -9.50 -6.50
N PHE A 205 52.49 -10.40 -7.47
CA PHE A 205 53.56 -11.32 -7.88
C PHE A 205 54.66 -10.60 -8.66
N VAL A 206 54.30 -9.72 -9.62
CA VAL A 206 55.27 -8.94 -10.39
C VAL A 206 56.12 -8.04 -9.51
N ARG A 207 55.54 -7.38 -8.49
CA ARG A 207 56.31 -6.62 -7.49
C ARG A 207 57.34 -7.47 -6.75
N LEU A 208 56.97 -8.69 -6.37
CA LEU A 208 57.89 -9.61 -5.70
C LEU A 208 58.99 -10.15 -6.62
N SER A 209 58.81 -10.10 -7.95
CA SER A 209 59.85 -10.44 -8.92
C SER A 209 60.76 -9.26 -9.24
N GLU A 210 60.23 -8.03 -9.27
CA GLU A 210 61.00 -6.80 -9.51
C GLU A 210 61.90 -6.48 -8.30
N ASP A 211 61.40 -6.67 -7.07
CA ASP A 211 62.22 -6.59 -5.84
C ASP A 211 63.34 -7.66 -5.77
N GLY A 212 63.33 -8.64 -6.68
CA GLY A 212 64.33 -9.70 -6.80
C GLY A 212 65.34 -9.51 -7.95
N ASP A 213 65.14 -8.53 -8.83
CA ASP A 213 65.97 -8.28 -10.02
C ASP A 213 66.73 -6.94 -9.95
N ASP A 214 66.58 -6.16 -8.87
CA ASP A 214 67.50 -5.05 -8.52
C ASP A 214 68.79 -5.58 -7.83
N GLY A 215 69.22 -6.77 -8.24
CA GLY A 215 70.49 -7.39 -7.88
C GLY A 215 71.49 -7.27 -9.02
N GLU A 216 71.74 -6.04 -9.48
CA GLU A 216 72.84 -5.69 -10.39
C GLU A 216 74.16 -6.25 -9.81
N VAL A 217 74.60 -7.41 -10.31
CA VAL A 217 75.91 -7.99 -10.00
C VAL A 217 76.95 -7.25 -10.84
N GLU A 218 77.34 -6.06 -10.37
CA GLU A 218 78.41 -5.27 -10.96
C GLU A 218 79.75 -6.00 -10.76
N LEU A 219 80.33 -6.44 -11.89
CA LEU A 219 81.65 -7.04 -12.03
C LEU A 219 82.76 -6.06 -11.58
N GLY A 220 83.31 -6.26 -10.39
CA GLY A 220 84.47 -5.54 -9.86
C GLY A 220 85.66 -6.44 -9.59
N LEU A 221 86.55 -6.54 -10.59
CA LEU A 221 87.90 -7.09 -10.50
C LEU A 221 88.77 -6.26 -9.51
N GLY A 222 89.49 -6.89 -8.57
CA GLY A 222 90.70 -6.28 -7.98
C GLY A 222 91.03 -6.48 -6.49
N THR A 223 92.00 -7.37 -6.24
CA THR A 223 93.24 -7.17 -5.44
C THR A 223 93.25 -7.15 -3.87
N ILE A 224 94.21 -7.93 -3.34
CA ILE A 224 94.96 -7.91 -2.03
C ILE A 224 94.14 -8.33 -0.79
N LEU A 225 94.52 -9.29 0.06
CA LEU A 225 95.82 -9.77 0.59
C LEU A 225 95.75 -11.26 0.94
#